data_AF-A0A3A9F664-F1
#
_entry.id   AF-A0A3A9F664-F1
#
_cell.length_a   1.000
_cell.length_b   1.000
_cell.length_c   1.000
_cell.angle_alpha   90.00
_cell.angle_beta   90.00
_cell.angle_gamma   90.00
#
_symmetry.space_group_name_H-M   'P 1'
#
loop_
_entity.id
_entity.type
_entity.pdbx_description
1 polymer ?
#
loop_
_entity_poly.entity_id
_entity_poly.type
_entity_poly.pdbx_seq_one_letter_code
_entity_poly.pdbx_strand_id
1 'polypeptide(L)' 'MLSIAEQDTLVKLIHDLKNPVSVIYSSLHLIEYQHPEVKNYQYWNDTMNDLENLKLFLQNYSFIKSKT' A
#
# COMPACT_ATOMS: atom_id res chain seq x y z
N MET A 1 19.90 -8.52 16.33
CA MET A 1 19.75 -8.72 14.88
C MET A 1 18.66 -9.77 14.69
N LEU A 2 17.67 -9.54 13.82
CA LEU A 2 16.59 -10.52 13.58
C LEU A 2 17.16 -11.80 12.98
N SER A 3 16.65 -12.95 13.39
CA SER A 3 16.93 -14.24 12.76
C SER A 3 16.41 -14.28 11.32
N ILE A 4 16.96 -15.19 10.51
CA ILE A 4 16.53 -15.37 9.12
C ILE A 4 15.04 -15.72 9.03
N ALA A 5 14.53 -16.54 9.95
CA ALA A 5 13.11 -16.89 10.01
C ALA A 5 12.20 -15.70 10.35
N GLU A 6 12.65 -14.80 11.23
CA GLU A 6 11.92 -13.56 11.54
C GLU A 6 11.93 -12.59 10.35
N GLN A 7 13.04 -12.51 9.61
CA GLN A 7 13.12 -11.71 8.38
C GLN A 7 12.18 -12.24 7.29
N ASP A 8 12.14 -13.56 7.09
CA ASP A 8 11.22 -14.19 6.12
C ASP A 8 9.76 -13.99 6.49
N THR A 9 9.44 -14.06 7.79
CA THR A 9 8.08 -13.80 8.29
C THR A 9 7.67 -12.35 8.03
N LEU A 10 8.58 -11.40 8.26
CA LEU A 10 8.34 -9.99 7.98
C LEU A 10 8.11 -9.72 6.49
N VAL A 11 8.92 -10.31 5.60
CA VAL A 11 8.75 -10.17 4.14
C VAL A 11 7.39 -10.71 3.69
N LYS A 12 6.98 -11.88 4.21
CA LYS A 12 5.65 -12.45 3.91
C LYS A 12 4.53 -11.54 4.41
N LEU A 13 4.62 -11.05 5.65
CA LEU A 13 3.63 -10.12 6.20
C LEU A 13 3.48 -8.87 5.34
N ILE A 14 4.59 -8.28 4.89
CA ILE A 14 4.58 -7.08 4.04
C ILE A 14 3.94 -7.38 2.68
N HIS A 15 4.27 -8.51 2.07
CA HIS A 15 3.61 -8.96 0.85
C HIS A 15 2.09 -9.11 1.03
N ASP A 16 1.68 -9.76 2.12
CA ASP A 16 0.28 -10.02 2.39
C ASP A 16 -0.50 -8.74 2.73
N LEU A 17 0.16 -7.71 3.26
CA LEU A 17 -0.41 -6.37 3.47
C LEU A 17 -0.54 -5.55 2.18
N LYS A 18 0.36 -5.72 1.21
CA LYS A 18 0.27 -5.01 -0.08
C LYS A 18 -1.01 -5.34 -0.84
N ASN A 19 -1.46 -6.59 -0.76
CA ASN A 19 -2.63 -7.06 -1.49
C ASN A 19 -3.90 -6.30 -1.09
N PRO A 20 -4.32 -6.26 0.18
CA PRO A 20 -5.48 -5.48 0.60
C PRO A 20 -5.29 -3.97 0.37
N VAL A 21 -4.10 -3.41 0.58
CA VAL A 21 -3.82 -1.98 0.28
C VAL A 21 -4.02 -1.68 -1.20
N SER A 22 -3.57 -2.55 -2.10
CA SER A 22 -3.76 -2.40 -3.54
C SER A 22 -5.23 -2.47 -3.93
N VAL A 23 -5.99 -3.40 -3.34
CA VAL A 23 -7.44 -3.52 -3.56
C VAL A 23 -8.19 -2.28 -3.09
N ILE A 24 -7.87 -1.76 -1.89
CA ILE A 24 -8.46 -0.52 -1.36
C ILE A 24 -8.17 0.65 -2.30
N TYR A 25 -6.91 0.82 -2.69
CA TYR A 25 -6.49 1.89 -3.61
C TYR A 25 -7.23 1.83 -4.95
N SER A 26 -7.29 0.65 -5.57
CA SER A 26 -8.00 0.45 -6.84
C SER A 26 -9.50 0.70 -6.71
N SER A 27 -10.12 0.30 -5.60
CA SER A 27 -11.55 0.54 -5.34
C SER A 27 -11.84 2.03 -5.19
N LEU A 28 -11.00 2.78 -4.48
CA LEU A 28 -11.15 4.23 -4.33
C LEU A 28 -10.91 4.98 -5.65
N HIS A 29 -9.93 4.56 -6.44
CA HIS A 29 -9.74 5.08 -7.81
C HIS A 29 -10.96 4.83 -8.69
N LEU A 30 -11.58 3.66 -8.60
CA LEU A 30 -12.81 3.36 -9.35
C LEU A 30 -13.97 4.24 -8.89
N ILE A 31 -14.11 4.46 -7.58
CA ILE A 31 -15.10 5.39 -7.02
C ILE A 31 -14.87 6.80 -7.57
N GLU A 32 -13.63 7.32 -7.54
CA GLU A 32 -13.30 8.63 -8.09
C GLU A 32 -13.61 8.73 -9.59
N TYR A 33 -13.35 7.66 -10.34
CA TYR A 33 -13.66 7.61 -11.77
C TYR A 33 -15.16 7.66 -12.05
N GLN A 34 -15.97 6.95 -11.25
CA GLN A 34 -17.43 6.91 -11.38
C GLN A 34 -18.11 8.16 -10.80
N HIS A 35 -17.51 8.76 -9.77
CA HIS A 35 -18.02 9.86 -8.96
C HIS A 35 -16.94 10.93 -8.77
N PRO A 36 -16.63 11.76 -9.77
CA PRO A 36 -15.54 12.73 -9.70
C PRO A 36 -15.75 13.80 -8.61
N GLU A 37 -16.98 13.99 -8.12
CA GLU A 37 -17.32 14.92 -7.04
C GLU A 37 -16.63 14.60 -5.71
N VAL A 38 -16.21 13.34 -5.49
CA VAL A 38 -15.52 12.93 -4.26
C VAL A 38 -14.22 13.71 -4.03
N LYS A 39 -13.59 14.23 -5.10
CA LYS A 39 -12.40 15.10 -5.01
C LYS A 39 -12.62 16.37 -4.19
N ASN A 40 -13.87 16.81 -4.10
CA ASN A 40 -14.27 17.99 -3.33
C ASN A 40 -14.63 17.65 -1.89
N TYR A 41 -14.70 16.36 -1.53
CA TYR A 41 -14.99 15.96 -0.16
C TYR A 41 -13.78 16.24 0.72
N GLN A 42 -14.06 16.74 1.92
CA GLN A 42 -13.03 16.98 2.92
C GLN A 42 -12.26 15.67 3.17
N TYR A 43 -10.92 15.77 3.15
CA TYR A 43 -9.98 14.66 3.34
C TYR A 43 -9.84 13.64 2.20
N TRP A 44 -10.57 13.76 1.08
CA TRP A 44 -10.41 12.80 -0.03
C TRP A 44 -8.98 12.78 -0.56
N ASN A 45 -8.47 13.95 -0.95
CA ASN A 45 -7.12 14.08 -1.50
C ASN A 45 -6.04 13.66 -0.50
N ASP A 46 -6.21 13.99 0.79
CA ASP A 46 -5.28 13.59 1.85
C ASP A 46 -5.28 12.06 2.01
N THR A 47 -6.46 11.42 2.04
CA THR A 47 -6.61 9.96 2.13
C THR A 47 -5.97 9.24 0.95
N MET A 48 -6.18 9.75 -0.27
CA MET A 48 -5.60 9.18 -1.49
C MET A 48 -4.07 9.31 -1.48
N ASN A 49 -3.54 10.44 -1.01
CA ASN A 49 -2.11 10.68 -0.87
C ASN A 49 -1.49 9.77 0.20
N ASP A 50 -2.14 9.59 1.35
CA ASP A 50 -1.68 8.69 2.41
C ASP A 50 -1.65 7.22 1.95
N LEU A 51 -2.64 6.80 1.17
CA LEU A 51 -2.66 5.46 0.56
C LEU A 51 -1.54 5.27 -0.46
N GLU A 52 -1.24 6.27 -1.29
CA GLU A 52 -0.12 6.20 -2.23
C GLU A 52 1.22 6.10 -1.47
N ASN A 53 1.40 6.91 -0.41
CA ASN A 53 2.57 6.85 0.45
C ASN A 53 2.72 5.47 1.11
N LEU A 54 1.63 4.89 1.63
CA LEU A 54 1.64 3.56 2.24
C LEU A 54 2.00 2.48 1.21
N LYS A 55 1.49 2.58 -0.01
CA LYS A 55 1.83 1.65 -1.10
C LYS A 55 3.31 1.73 -1.47
N LEU A 56 3.86 2.94 -1.62
CA LEU A 56 5.29 3.16 -1.87
C LEU A 56 6.16 2.63 -0.72
N PHE A 57 5.75 2.89 0.52
CA PHE A 57 6.40 2.35 1.71
C PHE A 57 6.49 0.82 1.63
N LEU A 58 5.34 0.14 1.49
CA LEU A 58 5.30 -1.33 1.41
C LEU A 58 6.11 -1.88 0.23
N GLN A 59 6.12 -1.18 -0.91
CA GLN A 59 6.94 -1.54 -2.06
C GLN A 59 8.43 -1.56 -1.71
N ASN A 60 8.93 -0.50 -1.08
CA ASN A 60 10.34 -0.39 -0.71
C ASN A 60 10.81 -1.52 0.22
N TYR A 61 9.98 -1.95 1.18
CA TYR A 61 10.36 -3.04 2.09
C TYR A 61 10.27 -4.44 1.47
N SER A 62 9.56 -4.62 0.36
CA SER A 62 9.53 -5.92 -0.34
C SER A 62 10.76 -6.20 -1.20
N PHE A 63 11.49 -5.15 -1.62
CA PHE A 63 12.67 -5.27 -2.48
C PHE A 63 13.91 -5.83 -1.77
N ILE A 64 13.81 -6.11 -0.47
CA ILE A 64 14.90 -6.70 0.33
C ILE A 64 15.28 -8.11 -0.18
N LYS A 65 14.49 -8.72 -1.07
CA LYS A 65 14.78 -10.05 -1.65
C LYS A 65 15.68 -10.09 -2.89
N SER A 66 16.18 -8.96 -3.43
CA SER A 66 16.89 -8.97 -4.73
C SER A 66 18.42 -8.76 -4.69
N LYS A 67 19.07 -8.75 -3.52
CA LYS A 67 20.52 -8.45 -3.42
C LYS A 67 21.34 -9.37 -2.50
N THR A 68 20.81 -10.54 -2.16
CA THR A 68 21.54 -11.62 -1.48
C THR A 68 21.24 -12.93 -2.18
#